data_AF-A0A0R2UYL2-F1
#
_entry.id   AF-A0A0R2UYL2-F1
#
_cell.length_a   1.000
_cell.length_b   1.000
_cell.length_c   1.000
_cell.angle_alpha   90.00
_cell.angle_beta   90.00
_cell.angle_gamma   90.00
#
_symmetry.space_group_name_H-M   'P 1'
#
loop_
_entity.id
_entity.type
_entity.pdbx_description
1 polymer ?
#
loop_
_entity_poly.entity_id
_entity_poly.type
_entity_poly.pdbx_seq_one_letter_code
_entity_poly.pdbx_strand_id
1 'polypeptide(L)'
;DPKALQPAYLNNYFNVVIKLYKDEVLKSEGLLDGFNDVAEAIELQSNDRNVLIAELTAKDTTGAISDREKRSLDINKKLLAQSEKLVANIEKGIAPLLTCDRLTLIYSDSTFALHENDKSWLIRAVKMLSKERQDTSGTTDCTDNPVYFKAASALYALEPSAQAARSMGQLSVKNEKWLEAKKYFEDAIRQEVDPKKRAKDWMKIAYISDKLGQPSEAKRACLESAKQNPESGEPFLYLASLYAQAAGSCGSNAFEKNAVYWAAINMANRAASVQPDLAPRAEKLAAAFRKGVPDKSIAFQFGFKDGDSYSVGCWINERVVVRY
;
A
#
# COMPACT_ATOMS: atom_id res chain seq x y z
N ASP A 1 -24.31 10.58 -12.00
CA ASP A 1 -22.97 10.75 -11.42
C ASP A 1 -22.76 9.69 -10.33
N PRO A 2 -21.86 8.72 -10.54
CA PRO A 2 -21.52 7.70 -9.54
C PRO A 2 -21.02 8.28 -8.21
N LYS A 3 -20.43 9.47 -8.22
CA LYS A 3 -19.94 10.16 -7.00
C LYS A 3 -21.06 10.60 -6.05
N ALA A 4 -22.28 10.77 -6.57
CA ALA A 4 -23.44 11.23 -5.79
C ALA A 4 -24.26 10.07 -5.18
N LEU A 5 -23.98 8.82 -5.53
CA LEU A 5 -24.75 7.66 -5.07
C LEU A 5 -24.36 7.25 -3.65
N GLN A 6 -25.34 7.06 -2.76
CA GLN A 6 -25.04 6.50 -1.44
C GLN A 6 -24.71 5.00 -1.53
N PRO A 7 -23.87 4.45 -0.62
CA PRO A 7 -23.55 3.03 -0.60
C PRO A 7 -24.77 2.09 -0.60
N ALA A 8 -25.88 2.50 0.02
CA ALA A 8 -27.13 1.73 0.03
C ALA A 8 -27.71 1.50 -1.38
N TYR A 9 -27.63 2.49 -2.29
CA TYR A 9 -28.11 2.33 -3.66
C TYR A 9 -27.21 1.39 -4.46
N LEU A 10 -25.89 1.48 -4.26
CA LEU A 10 -24.93 0.57 -4.89
C LEU A 10 -25.13 -0.88 -4.42
N ASN A 11 -25.43 -1.06 -3.13
CA ASN A 11 -25.80 -2.37 -2.58
C ASN A 11 -27.07 -2.92 -3.22
N ASN A 12 -28.12 -2.09 -3.37
CA ASN A 12 -29.37 -2.51 -4.01
C ASN A 12 -29.16 -2.88 -5.48
N TYR A 13 -28.38 -2.07 -6.21
CA TYR A 13 -27.98 -2.38 -7.59
C TYR A 13 -27.29 -3.75 -7.66
N PHE A 14 -26.29 -4.00 -6.80
CA PHE A 14 -25.57 -5.27 -6.83
C PHE A 14 -26.46 -6.46 -6.44
N ASN A 15 -27.41 -6.28 -5.52
CA ASN A 15 -28.38 -7.32 -5.19
C ASN A 15 -29.25 -7.70 -6.39
N VAL A 16 -29.60 -6.73 -7.25
CA VAL A 16 -30.29 -7.01 -8.52
C VAL A 16 -29.38 -7.78 -9.47
N VAL A 17 -28.11 -7.40 -9.60
CA VAL A 17 -27.12 -8.14 -10.41
C VAL A 17 -27.00 -9.59 -9.95
N ILE A 18 -26.86 -9.83 -8.63
CA ILE A 18 -26.83 -11.19 -8.06
C ILE A 18 -28.11 -11.95 -8.41
N LYS A 19 -29.28 -11.31 -8.29
CA LYS A 19 -30.56 -11.95 -8.61
C LYS A 19 -30.60 -12.38 -10.08
N LEU A 20 -30.24 -11.49 -10.99
CA LEU A 20 -30.21 -11.79 -12.42
C LEU A 20 -29.20 -12.89 -12.77
N TYR A 21 -28.07 -12.96 -12.05
CA TYR A 21 -27.12 -14.06 -12.18
C TYR A 21 -27.71 -15.40 -11.69
N LYS A 22 -28.40 -15.40 -10.55
CA LYS A 22 -29.07 -16.59 -10.00
C LYS A 22 -30.23 -17.09 -10.87
N ASP A 23 -30.92 -16.16 -11.51
CA ASP A 23 -32.01 -16.45 -12.44
C ASP A 23 -31.48 -16.82 -13.86
N GLU A 24 -30.17 -17.02 -14.02
CA GLU A 24 -29.47 -17.36 -15.27
C GLU A 24 -29.64 -16.33 -16.42
N VAL A 25 -30.15 -15.14 -16.10
CA VAL A 25 -30.26 -14.01 -17.04
C VAL A 25 -28.89 -13.39 -17.31
N LEU A 26 -28.02 -13.32 -16.30
CA LEU A 26 -26.64 -12.87 -16.43
C LEU A 26 -25.67 -14.05 -16.33
N LYS A 27 -24.64 -14.04 -17.18
CA LYS A 27 -23.48 -14.95 -17.07
C LYS A 27 -22.46 -14.38 -16.07
N SER A 28 -21.42 -15.16 -15.77
CA SER A 28 -20.36 -14.77 -14.83
C SER A 28 -19.70 -13.43 -15.18
N GLU A 29 -19.52 -13.14 -16.46
CA GLU A 29 -18.99 -11.86 -16.95
C GLU A 29 -19.88 -10.69 -16.50
N GLY A 30 -21.20 -10.78 -16.70
CA GLY A 30 -22.14 -9.73 -16.27
C GLY A 30 -22.18 -9.54 -14.75
N LEU A 31 -21.99 -10.61 -13.96
CA LEU A 31 -21.84 -10.47 -12.50
C LEU A 31 -20.56 -9.74 -12.12
N LEU A 32 -19.43 -10.01 -12.81
CA LEU A 32 -18.17 -9.31 -12.60
C LEU A 32 -18.27 -7.84 -13.02
N ASP A 33 -18.95 -7.56 -14.13
CA ASP A 33 -19.19 -6.18 -14.57
C ASP A 33 -19.99 -5.40 -13.53
N GLY A 34 -21.08 -5.96 -13.01
CA GLY A 34 -21.84 -5.32 -11.94
C GLY A 34 -21.03 -5.12 -10.65
N PHE A 35 -20.10 -6.03 -10.34
CA PHE A 35 -19.17 -5.85 -9.23
C PHE A 35 -18.21 -4.69 -9.48
N ASN A 36 -17.62 -4.66 -10.67
CA ASN A 36 -16.68 -3.61 -11.08
C ASN A 36 -17.34 -2.23 -11.09
N ASP A 37 -18.59 -2.12 -11.56
CA ASP A 37 -19.34 -0.87 -11.56
C ASP A 37 -19.54 -0.32 -10.13
N VAL A 38 -19.86 -1.19 -9.17
CA VAL A 38 -19.96 -0.80 -7.75
C VAL A 38 -18.61 -0.43 -7.17
N ALA A 39 -17.57 -1.22 -7.45
CA ALA A 39 -16.23 -0.98 -6.95
C ALA A 39 -15.66 0.35 -7.47
N GLU A 40 -15.87 0.67 -8.75
CA GLU A 40 -15.44 1.92 -9.38
C GLU A 40 -16.19 3.13 -8.81
N ALA A 41 -17.51 3.03 -8.65
CA ALA A 41 -18.30 4.09 -8.04
C ALA A 41 -17.81 4.39 -6.61
N ILE A 42 -17.56 3.35 -5.81
CA ILE A 42 -17.02 3.48 -4.46
C ILE A 42 -15.61 4.03 -4.46
N GLU A 43 -14.76 3.64 -5.40
CA GLU A 43 -13.40 4.15 -5.53
C GLU A 43 -13.39 5.65 -5.81
N LEU A 44 -14.21 6.13 -6.75
CA LEU A 44 -14.35 7.56 -7.05
C LEU A 44 -14.80 8.36 -5.83
N GLN A 45 -15.78 7.85 -5.08
CA GLN A 45 -16.23 8.47 -3.83
C GLN A 45 -15.14 8.45 -2.75
N SER A 46 -14.39 7.35 -2.66
CA SER A 46 -13.35 7.17 -1.65
C SER A 46 -12.16 8.08 -1.89
N ASN A 47 -11.78 8.31 -3.15
CA ASN A 47 -10.72 9.25 -3.51
C ASN A 47 -11.04 10.66 -2.99
N ASP A 48 -12.24 11.18 -3.30
CA ASP A 48 -12.67 12.52 -2.88
C ASP A 48 -12.73 12.62 -1.34
N ARG A 49 -13.22 11.57 -0.66
CA ARG A 49 -13.25 11.50 0.81
C ARG A 49 -11.87 11.44 1.43
N ASN A 50 -10.94 10.66 0.87
CA ASN A 50 -9.59 10.50 1.41
C ASN A 50 -8.81 11.82 1.34
N VAL A 51 -8.98 12.60 0.26
CA VAL A 51 -8.41 13.96 0.16
C VAL A 51 -8.95 14.85 1.26
N LEU A 52 -10.28 14.95 1.40
CA LEU A 52 -10.91 15.77 2.44
C LEU A 52 -10.49 15.34 3.86
N ILE A 53 -10.46 14.03 4.13
CA ILE A 53 -10.05 13.49 5.42
C ILE A 53 -8.60 13.88 5.71
N ALA A 54 -7.69 13.79 4.74
CA ALA A 54 -6.29 14.16 4.93
C ALA A 54 -6.14 15.66 5.26
N GLU A 55 -6.84 16.53 4.53
CA GLU A 55 -6.83 17.98 4.76
C GLU A 55 -7.36 18.35 6.16
N LEU A 56 -8.49 17.77 6.56
CA LEU A 56 -9.09 18.04 7.87
C LEU A 56 -8.25 17.48 9.01
N THR A 57 -7.64 16.29 8.83
CA THR A 57 -6.75 15.69 9.84
C THR A 57 -5.49 16.54 10.06
N ALA A 58 -4.94 17.13 8.99
CA ALA A 58 -3.83 18.06 9.11
C ALA A 58 -4.20 19.31 9.92
N LYS A 59 -5.41 19.87 9.73
CA LYS A 59 -5.92 20.99 10.53
C LYS A 59 -6.16 20.62 11.99
N ASP A 60 -6.64 19.41 12.27
CA ASP A 60 -6.86 18.95 13.64
C ASP A 60 -5.52 18.82 14.40
N THR A 61 -4.50 18.32 13.72
CA THR A 61 -3.14 18.17 14.27
C THR A 61 -2.52 19.51 14.70
N THR A 62 -2.83 20.60 14.00
CA THR A 62 -2.35 21.95 14.34
C THR A 62 -3.29 22.73 15.28
N GLY A 63 -4.41 22.12 15.68
CA GLY A 63 -5.45 22.77 16.49
C GLY A 63 -6.27 23.81 15.74
N ALA A 64 -6.17 23.88 14.40
CA ALA A 64 -6.83 24.87 13.56
C ALA A 64 -8.23 24.45 13.07
N ILE A 65 -8.67 23.21 13.35
CA ILE A 65 -9.95 22.69 12.87
C ILE A 65 -11.15 23.24 13.67
N SER A 66 -12.23 23.60 12.97
CA SER A 66 -13.49 24.03 13.58
C SER A 66 -14.38 22.84 13.99
N ASP A 67 -15.37 23.07 14.87
CA ASP A 67 -16.36 22.03 15.26
C ASP A 67 -17.16 21.49 14.07
N ARG A 68 -17.46 22.37 13.08
CA ARG A 68 -18.14 21.96 11.85
C ARG A 68 -17.27 21.02 11.02
N GLU A 69 -15.98 21.34 10.90
CA GLU A 69 -15.02 20.50 10.19
C GLU A 69 -14.76 19.18 10.92
N LYS A 70 -14.70 19.16 12.26
CA LYS A 70 -14.62 17.92 13.05
C LYS A 70 -15.80 17.00 12.76
N ARG A 71 -17.03 17.53 12.76
CA ARG A 71 -18.23 16.75 12.39
C ARG A 71 -18.14 16.22 10.95
N SER A 72 -17.65 17.04 10.01
CA SER A 72 -17.44 16.63 8.62
C SER A 72 -16.42 15.49 8.52
N LEU A 73 -15.31 15.59 9.24
CA LEU A 73 -14.26 14.57 9.31
C LEU A 73 -14.84 13.23 9.80
N ASP A 74 -15.57 13.24 10.90
CA ASP A 74 -16.20 12.04 11.47
C ASP A 74 -17.22 11.39 10.52
N ILE A 75 -18.05 12.19 9.87
CA ILE A 75 -19.03 11.71 8.88
C ILE A 75 -18.32 11.05 7.70
N ASN A 76 -17.28 11.69 7.16
CA ASN A 76 -16.55 11.16 6.02
C ASN A 76 -15.78 9.88 6.36
N LYS A 77 -15.17 9.80 7.56
CA LYS A 77 -14.55 8.55 8.06
C LYS A 77 -15.57 7.41 8.17
N LYS A 78 -16.78 7.68 8.70
CA LYS A 78 -17.85 6.68 8.80
C LYS A 78 -18.34 6.21 7.42
N LEU A 79 -18.56 7.14 6.49
CA LEU A 79 -19.01 6.81 5.14
C LEU A 79 -17.96 6.00 4.36
N LEU A 80 -16.68 6.35 4.50
CA LEU A 80 -15.58 5.58 3.92
C LEU A 80 -15.58 4.13 4.45
N ALA A 81 -15.66 3.95 5.77
CA ALA A 81 -15.70 2.62 6.39
C ALA A 81 -16.93 1.79 5.94
N GLN A 82 -18.08 2.43 5.71
CA GLN A 82 -19.27 1.77 5.18
C GLN A 82 -19.06 1.31 3.73
N SER A 83 -18.46 2.15 2.88
CA SER A 83 -18.15 1.81 1.50
C SER A 83 -17.13 0.67 1.39
N GLU A 84 -16.06 0.72 2.19
CA GLU A 84 -15.05 -0.36 2.27
C GLU A 84 -15.71 -1.68 2.69
N LYS A 85 -16.57 -1.65 3.72
CA LYS A 85 -17.31 -2.83 4.17
C LYS A 85 -18.26 -3.37 3.10
N LEU A 86 -18.92 -2.51 2.33
CA LEU A 86 -19.80 -2.93 1.24
C LEU A 86 -19.04 -3.69 0.15
N VAL A 87 -17.93 -3.12 -0.34
CA VAL A 87 -17.09 -3.80 -1.36
C VAL A 87 -16.58 -5.13 -0.83
N ALA A 88 -16.08 -5.17 0.41
CA ALA A 88 -15.58 -6.39 1.02
C ALA A 88 -16.67 -7.48 1.17
N ASN A 89 -17.89 -7.09 1.54
CA ASN A 89 -19.02 -8.03 1.64
C ASN A 89 -19.44 -8.58 0.28
N ILE A 90 -19.54 -7.71 -0.73
CA ILE A 90 -19.85 -8.09 -2.09
C ILE A 90 -18.79 -9.08 -2.60
N GLU A 91 -17.52 -8.70 -2.47
CA GLU A 91 -16.39 -9.52 -2.87
C GLU A 91 -16.41 -10.89 -2.21
N LYS A 92 -16.64 -10.95 -0.89
CA LYS A 92 -16.79 -12.22 -0.17
C LYS A 92 -17.92 -13.08 -0.73
N GLY A 93 -19.02 -12.46 -1.14
CA GLY A 93 -20.16 -13.16 -1.75
C GLY A 93 -19.86 -13.75 -3.11
N ILE A 94 -18.94 -13.15 -3.88
CA ILE A 94 -18.54 -13.62 -5.22
C ILE A 94 -17.17 -14.29 -5.26
N ALA A 95 -16.47 -14.43 -4.13
CA ALA A 95 -15.10 -14.93 -4.04
C ALA A 95 -14.86 -16.26 -4.79
N PRO A 96 -15.78 -17.26 -4.78
CA PRO A 96 -15.60 -18.49 -5.57
C PRO A 96 -15.51 -18.28 -7.09
N LEU A 97 -15.99 -17.15 -7.60
CA LEU A 97 -15.94 -16.74 -9.00
C LEU A 97 -14.72 -15.87 -9.31
N LEU A 98 -14.02 -15.39 -8.28
CA LEU A 98 -12.84 -14.54 -8.42
C LEU A 98 -11.51 -15.32 -8.38
N THR A 99 -11.54 -16.65 -8.45
CA THR A 99 -10.30 -17.46 -8.48
C THR A 99 -9.52 -17.22 -9.77
N CYS A 100 -8.19 -17.38 -9.74
CA CYS A 100 -7.37 -17.18 -10.94
C CYS A 100 -7.76 -18.13 -12.09
N ASP A 101 -8.17 -19.36 -11.78
CA ASP A 101 -8.68 -20.31 -12.78
C ASP A 101 -9.93 -19.76 -13.47
N ARG A 102 -10.89 -19.21 -12.71
CA ARG A 102 -12.13 -18.64 -13.26
C ARG A 102 -11.85 -17.37 -14.06
N LEU A 103 -10.96 -16.51 -13.55
CA LEU A 103 -10.58 -15.29 -14.24
C LEU A 103 -9.81 -15.55 -15.52
N THR A 104 -9.07 -16.65 -15.62
CA THR A 104 -8.37 -17.03 -16.86
C THR A 104 -9.34 -17.43 -17.98
N LEU A 105 -10.54 -17.92 -17.62
CA LEU A 105 -11.60 -18.19 -18.60
C LEU A 105 -12.26 -16.91 -19.12
N ILE A 106 -12.24 -15.83 -18.34
CA ILE A 106 -12.89 -14.55 -18.65
C ILE A 106 -11.91 -13.59 -19.32
N TYR A 107 -10.70 -13.51 -18.81
CA TYR A 107 -9.60 -12.72 -19.33
C TYR A 107 -8.65 -13.65 -20.07
N SER A 108 -8.99 -13.92 -21.33
CA SER A 108 -8.22 -14.75 -22.26
C SER A 108 -7.76 -13.94 -23.46
N ASP A 109 -6.87 -14.53 -24.28
CA ASP A 109 -6.38 -13.89 -25.49
C ASP A 109 -7.51 -13.58 -26.49
N SER A 110 -8.53 -14.44 -26.56
CA SER A 110 -9.68 -14.21 -27.45
C SER A 110 -10.53 -13.02 -27.00
N THR A 111 -10.76 -12.88 -25.68
CA THR A 111 -11.52 -11.74 -25.16
C THR A 111 -10.70 -10.45 -25.26
N PHE A 112 -9.40 -10.51 -24.99
CA PHE A 112 -8.53 -9.33 -25.11
C PHE A 112 -8.54 -8.77 -26.55
N ALA A 113 -8.47 -9.64 -27.56
CA ALA A 113 -8.47 -9.20 -28.97
C ALA A 113 -9.75 -8.42 -29.36
N LEU A 114 -10.87 -8.65 -28.68
CA LEU A 114 -12.12 -7.91 -28.90
C LEU A 114 -12.17 -6.57 -28.16
N HIS A 115 -11.35 -6.41 -27.12
CA HIS A 115 -11.41 -5.29 -26.17
C HIS A 115 -10.08 -4.52 -26.04
N GLU A 116 -9.13 -4.72 -26.96
CA GLU A 116 -7.79 -4.12 -26.88
C GLU A 116 -7.79 -2.57 -26.85
N ASN A 117 -8.87 -1.94 -27.32
CA ASN A 117 -9.08 -0.50 -27.30
C ASN A 117 -10.24 -0.06 -26.37
N ASP A 118 -10.82 -1.00 -25.62
CA ASP A 118 -11.89 -0.74 -24.66
C ASP A 118 -11.28 -0.42 -23.29
N LYS A 119 -11.09 0.88 -23.02
CA LYS A 119 -10.53 1.39 -21.78
C LYS A 119 -11.18 0.78 -20.54
N SER A 120 -12.51 0.69 -20.50
CA SER A 120 -13.24 0.20 -19.33
C SER A 120 -12.94 -1.28 -19.08
N TRP A 121 -12.95 -2.09 -20.14
CA TRP A 121 -12.59 -3.50 -20.05
C TRP A 121 -11.14 -3.68 -19.60
N LEU A 122 -10.20 -2.91 -20.16
CA LEU A 122 -8.79 -2.98 -19.80
C LEU A 122 -8.53 -2.62 -18.33
N ILE A 123 -9.17 -1.56 -17.82
CA ILE A 123 -9.12 -1.18 -16.41
C ILE A 123 -9.61 -2.33 -15.52
N ARG A 124 -10.76 -2.92 -15.88
CA ARG A 124 -11.35 -4.05 -15.14
C ARG A 124 -10.42 -5.26 -15.13
N ALA A 125 -9.92 -5.67 -16.30
CA ALA A 125 -9.01 -6.80 -16.45
C ALA A 125 -7.75 -6.64 -15.59
N VAL A 126 -7.11 -5.47 -15.69
CA VAL A 126 -5.90 -5.16 -14.93
C VAL A 126 -6.18 -5.16 -13.43
N LYS A 127 -7.25 -4.50 -12.96
CA LYS A 127 -7.63 -4.47 -11.53
C LYS A 127 -7.95 -5.86 -11.00
N MET A 128 -8.71 -6.66 -11.73
CA MET A 128 -9.10 -7.99 -11.31
C MET A 128 -7.91 -8.94 -11.28
N LEU A 129 -7.06 -8.94 -12.31
CA LEU A 129 -5.90 -9.84 -12.37
C LEU A 129 -4.81 -9.47 -11.35
N SER A 130 -4.59 -8.17 -11.07
CA SER A 130 -3.61 -7.70 -10.08
C SER A 130 -4.07 -7.76 -8.62
N LYS A 131 -5.33 -8.09 -8.37
CA LYS A 131 -5.84 -8.14 -7.01
C LYS A 131 -5.19 -9.24 -6.18
N GLU A 132 -4.68 -8.89 -5.01
CA GLU A 132 -4.21 -9.88 -4.03
C GLU A 132 -5.41 -10.65 -3.45
N ARG A 133 -5.24 -11.96 -3.32
CA ARG A 133 -6.23 -12.94 -2.85
C ARG A 133 -5.58 -13.81 -1.79
N GLN A 134 -6.39 -14.33 -0.88
CA GLN A 134 -5.93 -15.39 0.01
C GLN A 134 -6.41 -16.74 -0.49
N ASP A 135 -5.49 -17.68 -0.62
CA ASP A 135 -5.79 -19.09 -0.85
C ASP A 135 -5.07 -19.96 0.19
N THR A 136 -5.14 -21.29 0.02
CA THR A 136 -4.51 -22.26 0.93
C THR A 136 -2.98 -22.14 1.00
N SER A 137 -2.36 -21.48 0.03
CA SER A 137 -0.91 -21.33 -0.11
C SER A 137 -0.40 -19.95 0.35
N GLY A 138 -1.31 -19.04 0.73
CA GLY A 138 -0.97 -17.71 1.21
C GLY A 138 -1.64 -16.60 0.38
N THR A 139 -0.96 -15.47 0.24
CA THR A 139 -1.42 -14.36 -0.60
C THR A 139 -0.97 -14.58 -2.04
N THR A 140 -1.90 -14.65 -2.99
CA THR A 140 -1.66 -14.84 -4.43
C THR A 140 -2.34 -13.75 -5.26
N ASP A 141 -1.92 -13.56 -6.50
CA ASP A 141 -2.61 -12.73 -7.50
C ASP A 141 -2.67 -13.48 -8.84
N CYS A 142 -3.35 -12.92 -9.83
CA CYS A 142 -3.51 -13.55 -11.15
C CYS A 142 -2.69 -12.83 -12.23
N THR A 143 -1.61 -12.13 -11.85
CA THR A 143 -0.79 -11.36 -12.80
C THR A 143 0.08 -12.23 -13.71
N ASP A 144 0.18 -13.53 -13.43
CA ASP A 144 0.78 -14.53 -14.35
C ASP A 144 -0.07 -14.79 -15.59
N ASN A 145 -1.36 -14.40 -15.58
CA ASN A 145 -2.19 -14.49 -16.76
C ASN A 145 -1.60 -13.59 -17.87
N PRO A 146 -1.34 -14.10 -19.09
CA PRO A 146 -0.72 -13.34 -20.18
C PRO A 146 -1.53 -12.09 -20.59
N VAL A 147 -2.85 -12.11 -20.37
CA VAL A 147 -3.72 -10.96 -20.62
C VAL A 147 -3.39 -9.80 -19.69
N TYR A 148 -2.86 -10.03 -18.49
CA TYR A 148 -2.50 -8.96 -17.57
C TYR A 148 -1.49 -8.00 -18.20
N PHE A 149 -0.41 -8.54 -18.77
CA PHE A 149 0.62 -7.74 -19.43
C PHE A 149 0.06 -6.98 -20.65
N LYS A 150 -0.73 -7.68 -21.48
CA LYS A 150 -1.32 -7.12 -22.69
C LYS A 150 -2.27 -5.97 -22.36
N ALA A 151 -3.15 -6.19 -21.38
CA ALA A 151 -4.12 -5.21 -20.94
C ALA A 151 -3.47 -4.01 -20.25
N ALA A 152 -2.47 -4.23 -19.38
CA ALA A 152 -1.75 -3.14 -18.71
C ALA A 152 -0.98 -2.26 -19.72
N SER A 153 -0.31 -2.90 -20.69
CA SER A 153 0.42 -2.20 -21.75
C SER A 153 -0.52 -1.39 -22.65
N ALA A 154 -1.62 -2.00 -23.10
CA ALA A 154 -2.63 -1.33 -23.93
C ALA A 154 -3.28 -0.16 -23.17
N LEU A 155 -3.66 -0.36 -21.91
CA LEU A 155 -4.26 0.67 -21.08
C LEU A 155 -3.32 1.86 -20.89
N TYR A 156 -2.04 1.61 -20.58
CA TYR A 156 -1.06 2.67 -20.39
C TYR A 156 -0.76 3.44 -21.69
N ALA A 157 -0.80 2.77 -22.84
CA ALA A 157 -0.64 3.42 -24.15
C ALA A 157 -1.85 4.28 -24.53
N LEU A 158 -3.07 3.82 -24.23
CA LEU A 158 -4.31 4.55 -24.51
C LEU A 158 -4.48 5.76 -23.59
N GLU A 159 -4.29 5.56 -22.29
CA GLU A 159 -4.45 6.60 -21.28
C GLU A 159 -3.49 6.38 -20.11
N PRO A 160 -2.32 7.05 -20.15
CA PRO A 160 -1.47 7.19 -18.98
C PRO A 160 -2.30 7.77 -17.83
N SER A 161 -2.45 6.97 -16.78
CA SER A 161 -3.18 7.31 -15.56
C SER A 161 -2.45 6.69 -14.37
N ALA A 162 -2.73 7.17 -13.16
CA ALA A 162 -2.12 6.62 -11.96
C ALA A 162 -2.27 5.09 -11.85
N GLN A 163 -3.46 4.57 -12.17
CA GLN A 163 -3.74 3.14 -12.14
C GLN A 163 -2.99 2.37 -13.24
N ALA A 164 -2.96 2.89 -14.46
CA ALA A 164 -2.24 2.25 -15.56
C ALA A 164 -0.73 2.18 -15.27
N ALA A 165 -0.15 3.30 -14.81
CA ALA A 165 1.25 3.39 -14.41
C ALA A 165 1.56 2.41 -13.27
N ARG A 166 0.74 2.36 -12.23
CA ARG A 166 0.88 1.41 -11.12
C ARG A 166 0.91 -0.03 -11.60
N SER A 167 0.05 -0.38 -12.55
CA SER A 167 -0.06 -1.73 -13.09
C SER A 167 1.21 -2.13 -13.85
N MET A 168 1.76 -1.22 -14.66
CA MET A 168 3.07 -1.39 -15.30
C MET A 168 4.21 -1.46 -14.29
N GLY A 169 4.14 -0.69 -13.20
CA GLY A 169 5.09 -0.74 -12.09
C GLY A 169 5.09 -2.09 -11.38
N GLN A 170 3.92 -2.63 -11.03
CA GLN A 170 3.76 -3.95 -10.41
C GLN A 170 4.33 -5.06 -11.30
N LEU A 171 4.00 -5.02 -12.58
CA LEU A 171 4.52 -5.95 -13.57
C LEU A 171 6.05 -5.87 -13.69
N SER A 172 6.61 -4.66 -13.64
CA SER A 172 8.05 -4.44 -13.68
C SER A 172 8.73 -4.98 -12.41
N VAL A 173 8.12 -4.80 -11.24
CA VAL A 173 8.58 -5.42 -9.97
C VAL A 173 8.60 -6.94 -10.07
N LYS A 174 7.53 -7.55 -10.58
CA LYS A 174 7.42 -9.01 -10.72
C LYS A 174 8.49 -9.59 -11.63
N ASN A 175 8.85 -8.85 -12.67
CA ASN A 175 9.90 -9.22 -13.63
C ASN A 175 11.29 -8.72 -13.22
N GLU A 176 11.48 -8.24 -11.99
CA GLU A 176 12.73 -7.71 -11.45
C GLU A 176 13.35 -6.56 -12.28
N LYS A 177 12.51 -5.85 -13.06
CA LYS A 177 12.86 -4.66 -13.83
C LYS A 177 12.78 -3.42 -12.94
N TRP A 178 13.71 -3.33 -12.00
CA TRP A 178 13.64 -2.37 -10.89
C TRP A 178 13.65 -0.90 -11.34
N LEU A 179 14.45 -0.55 -12.35
CA LEU A 179 14.54 0.83 -12.83
C LEU A 179 13.28 1.26 -13.58
N GLU A 180 12.71 0.39 -14.40
CA GLU A 180 11.42 0.60 -15.07
C GLU A 180 10.30 0.70 -14.05
N ALA A 181 10.27 -0.22 -13.07
CA ALA A 181 9.31 -0.18 -11.99
C ALA A 181 9.32 1.16 -11.26
N LYS A 182 10.51 1.68 -10.93
CA LYS A 182 10.66 2.98 -10.28
C LYS A 182 10.02 4.09 -11.10
N LYS A 183 10.30 4.17 -12.40
CA LYS A 183 9.73 5.18 -13.31
C LYS A 183 8.20 5.13 -13.35
N TYR A 184 7.63 3.94 -13.43
CA TYR A 184 6.18 3.76 -13.47
C TYR A 184 5.51 4.13 -12.14
N PHE A 185 6.10 3.79 -11.00
CA PHE A 185 5.55 4.21 -9.70
C PHE A 185 5.72 5.71 -9.45
N GLU A 186 6.80 6.33 -9.91
CA GLU A 186 6.95 7.79 -9.90
C GLU A 186 5.87 8.47 -10.75
N ASP A 187 5.53 7.89 -11.90
CA ASP A 187 4.44 8.38 -12.74
C ASP A 187 3.07 8.21 -12.07
N ALA A 188 2.84 7.04 -11.44
CA ALA A 188 1.65 6.81 -10.64
C ALA A 188 1.50 7.85 -9.52
N ILE A 189 2.58 8.14 -8.78
CA ILE A 189 2.60 9.11 -7.69
C ILE A 189 2.23 10.52 -8.17
N ARG A 190 2.74 10.94 -9.34
CA ARG A 190 2.47 12.28 -9.91
C ARG A 190 0.99 12.47 -10.27
N GLN A 191 0.33 11.40 -10.70
CA GLN A 191 -1.04 11.45 -11.20
C GLN A 191 -2.09 11.02 -10.16
N GLU A 192 -1.68 10.32 -9.10
CA GLU A 192 -2.59 9.81 -8.08
C GLU A 192 -3.14 10.95 -7.22
N VAL A 193 -4.45 10.95 -7.01
CA VAL A 193 -5.16 11.96 -6.21
C VAL A 193 -5.40 11.48 -4.78
N ASP A 194 -5.57 10.17 -4.58
CA ASP A 194 -5.81 9.60 -3.27
C ASP A 194 -4.49 9.52 -2.48
N PRO A 195 -4.34 10.25 -1.37
CA PRO A 195 -3.12 10.25 -0.57
C PRO A 195 -2.78 8.85 -0.02
N LYS A 196 -3.77 8.00 0.27
CA LYS A 196 -3.54 6.63 0.75
C LYS A 196 -2.97 5.73 -0.33
N LYS A 197 -3.43 5.87 -1.58
CA LYS A 197 -2.84 5.14 -2.71
C LYS A 197 -1.45 5.65 -3.04
N ARG A 198 -1.26 6.97 -3.02
CA ARG A 198 0.06 7.60 -3.19
C ARG A 198 1.06 7.13 -2.14
N ALA A 199 0.64 6.99 -0.88
CA ALA A 199 1.44 6.38 0.19
C ALA A 199 1.87 4.95 -0.14
N LYS A 200 0.96 4.12 -0.68
CA LYS A 200 1.29 2.74 -1.10
C LYS A 200 2.28 2.72 -2.27
N ASP A 201 2.14 3.62 -3.22
CA ASP A 201 3.10 3.72 -4.34
C ASP A 201 4.49 4.15 -3.85
N TRP A 202 4.57 5.07 -2.89
CA TRP A 202 5.84 5.41 -2.22
C TRP A 202 6.47 4.20 -1.49
N MET A 203 5.66 3.33 -0.88
CA MET A 203 6.19 2.07 -0.31
C MET A 203 6.76 1.15 -1.38
N LYS A 204 6.17 1.12 -2.58
CA LYS A 204 6.73 0.36 -3.71
C LYS A 204 8.07 0.96 -4.15
N ILE A 205 8.19 2.29 -4.22
CA ILE A 205 9.50 2.94 -4.44
C ILE A 205 10.51 2.57 -3.36
N ALA A 206 10.11 2.54 -2.07
CA ALA A 206 11.01 2.16 -0.98
C ALA A 206 11.55 0.74 -1.16
N TYR A 207 10.67 -0.22 -1.48
CA TYR A 207 11.04 -1.60 -1.78
C TYR A 207 11.95 -1.71 -3.01
N ILE A 208 11.63 -1.01 -4.09
CA ILE A 208 12.43 -0.99 -5.32
C ILE A 208 13.83 -0.42 -5.06
N SER A 209 13.92 0.68 -4.32
CA SER A 209 15.19 1.31 -3.98
C SER A 209 16.05 0.45 -3.06
N ASP A 210 15.44 -0.31 -2.16
CA ASP A 210 16.13 -1.33 -1.37
C ASP A 210 16.74 -2.41 -2.29
N LYS A 211 15.96 -2.96 -3.23
CA LYS A 211 16.46 -3.93 -4.24
C LYS A 211 17.57 -3.38 -5.14
N LEU A 212 17.58 -2.08 -5.40
CA LEU A 212 18.63 -1.40 -6.15
C LEU A 212 19.88 -1.06 -5.31
N GLY A 213 19.90 -1.38 -4.01
CA GLY A 213 21.00 -1.02 -3.13
C GLY A 213 21.10 0.50 -2.88
N GLN A 214 19.97 1.20 -2.90
CA GLN A 214 19.85 2.66 -2.72
C GLN A 214 19.18 2.99 -1.37
N PRO A 215 19.83 2.73 -0.22
CA PRO A 215 19.17 2.79 1.08
C PRO A 215 18.74 4.22 1.48
N SER A 216 19.49 5.25 1.08
CA SER A 216 19.09 6.65 1.28
C SER A 216 17.76 6.98 0.60
N GLU A 217 17.58 6.47 -0.61
CA GLU A 217 16.34 6.66 -1.38
C GLU A 217 15.20 5.83 -0.79
N ALA A 218 15.47 4.59 -0.35
CA ALA A 218 14.49 3.77 0.34
C ALA A 218 14.00 4.43 1.64
N LYS A 219 14.91 5.03 2.43
CA LYS A 219 14.56 5.86 3.59
C LYS A 219 13.66 7.02 3.18
N ARG A 220 14.05 7.80 2.16
CA ARG A 220 13.26 8.95 1.68
C ARG A 220 11.85 8.52 1.29
N ALA A 221 11.71 7.44 0.54
CA ALA A 221 10.43 6.92 0.09
C ALA A 221 9.53 6.44 1.26
N CYS A 222 10.10 5.81 2.29
CA CYS A 222 9.35 5.48 3.52
C CYS A 222 8.80 6.74 4.20
N LEU A 223 9.62 7.79 4.32
CA LEU A 223 9.21 9.04 4.95
C LEU A 223 8.14 9.78 4.12
N GLU A 224 8.27 9.80 2.79
CA GLU A 224 7.23 10.34 1.91
C GLU A 224 5.93 9.53 2.01
N SER A 225 6.01 8.20 2.10
CA SER A 225 4.83 7.35 2.33
C SER A 225 4.11 7.72 3.63
N ALA A 226 4.86 7.83 4.75
CA ALA A 226 4.31 8.21 6.04
C ALA A 226 3.71 9.63 6.03
N LYS A 227 4.26 10.54 5.23
CA LYS A 227 3.71 11.89 5.04
C LYS A 227 2.38 11.86 4.30
N GLN A 228 2.24 11.03 3.27
CA GLN A 228 0.99 10.90 2.53
C GLN A 228 -0.10 10.18 3.34
N ASN A 229 0.27 9.25 4.23
CA ASN A 229 -0.68 8.58 5.12
C ASN A 229 -0.17 8.57 6.58
N PRO A 230 -0.46 9.62 7.37
CA PRO A 230 0.01 9.75 8.75
C PRO A 230 -0.53 8.69 9.71
N GLU A 231 -1.62 8.00 9.35
CA GLU A 231 -2.23 6.93 10.15
C GLU A 231 -1.55 5.57 9.90
N SER A 232 -0.61 5.47 8.95
CA SER A 232 0.06 4.21 8.60
C SER A 232 1.41 4.05 9.30
N GLY A 233 1.56 2.95 10.04
CA GLY A 233 2.81 2.58 10.70
C GLY A 233 3.73 1.71 9.82
N GLU A 234 3.21 1.14 8.73
CA GLU A 234 3.95 0.25 7.83
C GLU A 234 5.26 0.86 7.28
N PRO A 235 5.33 2.17 6.90
CA PRO A 235 6.59 2.75 6.44
C PRO A 235 7.68 2.77 7.51
N PHE A 236 7.32 2.99 8.79
CA PHE A 236 8.27 2.93 9.89
C PHE A 236 8.70 1.50 10.20
N LEU A 237 7.80 0.53 10.05
CA LEU A 237 8.11 -0.88 10.22
C LEU A 237 9.10 -1.38 9.15
N TYR A 238 8.92 -0.95 7.90
CA TYR A 238 9.85 -1.24 6.81
C TYR A 238 11.20 -0.53 7.04
N LEU A 239 11.17 0.76 7.42
CA LEU A 239 12.38 1.53 7.72
C LEU A 239 13.20 0.95 8.88
N ALA A 240 12.54 0.39 9.90
CA ALA A 240 13.20 -0.34 10.98
C ALA A 240 14.03 -1.52 10.43
N SER A 241 13.47 -2.28 9.49
CA SER A 241 14.16 -3.39 8.84
C SER A 241 15.34 -2.90 7.99
N LEU A 242 15.17 -1.80 7.24
CA LEU A 242 16.27 -1.17 6.47
C LEU A 242 17.43 -0.75 7.38
N TYR A 243 17.15 -0.15 8.54
CA TYR A 243 18.21 0.25 9.49
C TYR A 243 18.94 -0.94 10.08
N ALA A 244 18.22 -2.02 10.43
CA ALA A 244 18.84 -3.23 10.94
C ALA A 244 19.76 -3.90 9.89
N GLN A 245 19.40 -3.87 8.60
CA GLN A 245 20.23 -4.40 7.51
C GLN A 245 21.57 -3.66 7.37
N ALA A 246 21.67 -2.40 7.82
CA ALA A 246 22.93 -1.65 7.82
C ALA A 246 23.92 -2.10 8.91
N ALA A 247 23.51 -3.00 9.81
CA ALA A 247 24.38 -3.49 10.87
C ALA A 247 25.65 -4.13 10.29
N GLY A 248 26.78 -3.88 10.92
CA GLY A 248 28.09 -4.37 10.45
C GLY A 248 28.72 -3.56 9.31
N SER A 249 27.93 -2.80 8.54
CA SER A 249 28.41 -2.00 7.40
C SER A 249 28.40 -0.49 7.65
N CYS A 250 27.43 0.03 8.40
CA CYS A 250 27.43 1.43 8.81
C CYS A 250 28.19 1.62 10.12
N GLY A 251 29.37 2.26 10.05
CA GLY A 251 30.22 2.54 11.21
C GLY A 251 31.61 1.91 11.09
N SER A 252 32.54 2.43 11.88
CA SER A 252 33.97 2.09 11.82
C SER A 252 34.40 1.05 12.85
N ASN A 253 33.66 0.93 13.95
CA ASN A 253 34.00 0.05 15.08
C ASN A 253 32.78 -0.77 15.55
N ALA A 254 33.00 -1.71 16.48
CA ALA A 254 31.98 -2.64 16.96
C ALA A 254 30.76 -1.93 17.60
N PHE A 255 30.97 -0.79 18.26
CA PHE A 255 29.87 0.00 18.81
C PHE A 255 29.04 0.64 17.69
N GLU A 256 29.67 1.40 16.79
CA GLU A 256 28.98 2.13 15.72
C GLU A 256 28.21 1.19 14.79
N LYS A 257 28.83 0.05 14.44
CA LYS A 257 28.25 -0.98 13.57
C LYS A 257 26.98 -1.63 14.13
N ASN A 258 26.81 -1.62 15.44
CA ASN A 258 25.66 -2.19 16.14
C ASN A 258 24.71 -1.13 16.68
N ALA A 259 25.15 0.13 16.81
CA ALA A 259 24.31 1.24 17.26
C ALA A 259 23.10 1.50 16.34
N VAL A 260 23.18 1.06 15.08
CA VAL A 260 22.06 1.10 14.13
C VAL A 260 20.82 0.36 14.63
N TYR A 261 20.98 -0.66 15.48
CA TYR A 261 19.85 -1.40 16.05
C TYR A 261 18.99 -0.54 16.98
N TRP A 262 19.56 0.45 17.67
CA TRP A 262 18.74 1.40 18.45
C TRP A 262 17.86 2.25 17.53
N ALA A 263 18.38 2.69 16.38
CA ALA A 263 17.59 3.41 15.39
C ALA A 263 16.48 2.52 14.82
N ALA A 264 16.78 1.25 14.52
CA ALA A 264 15.81 0.27 14.05
C ALA A 264 14.69 0.04 15.08
N ILE A 265 15.04 -0.15 16.37
CA ILE A 265 14.08 -0.32 17.47
C ILE A 265 13.17 0.92 17.60
N ASN A 266 13.74 2.12 17.51
CA ASN A 266 12.97 3.36 17.57
C ASN A 266 11.93 3.44 16.45
N MET A 267 12.29 3.04 15.23
CA MET A 267 11.35 3.01 14.10
C MET A 267 10.28 1.92 14.27
N ALA A 268 10.63 0.75 14.78
CA ALA A 268 9.64 -0.30 15.10
C ALA A 268 8.63 0.18 16.16
N ASN A 269 9.12 0.79 17.25
CA ASN A 269 8.26 1.37 18.28
C ASN A 269 7.39 2.51 17.73
N ARG A 270 7.93 3.33 16.84
CA ARG A 270 7.16 4.38 16.15
C ARG A 270 6.05 3.80 15.29
N ALA A 271 6.29 2.70 14.59
CA ALA A 271 5.26 2.00 13.81
C ALA A 271 4.06 1.60 14.69
N ALA A 272 4.32 1.00 15.86
CA ALA A 272 3.28 0.62 16.82
C ALA A 272 2.55 1.82 17.44
N SER A 273 3.25 2.92 17.67
CA SER A 273 2.65 4.16 18.19
C SER A 273 1.70 4.81 17.17
N VAL A 274 2.09 4.81 15.90
CA VAL A 274 1.29 5.35 14.79
C VAL A 274 0.11 4.45 14.46
N GLN A 275 0.33 3.13 14.43
CA GLN A 275 -0.67 2.14 14.05
C GLN A 275 -0.67 0.98 15.08
N PRO A 276 -1.54 1.03 16.11
CA PRO A 276 -1.49 0.11 17.24
C PRO A 276 -1.67 -1.38 16.90
N ASP A 277 -2.34 -1.71 15.80
CA ASP A 277 -2.49 -3.09 15.30
C ASP A 277 -1.15 -3.70 14.84
N LEU A 278 -0.14 -2.89 14.53
CA LEU A 278 1.20 -3.36 14.22
C LEU A 278 2.03 -3.71 15.46
N ALA A 279 1.55 -3.43 16.68
CA ALA A 279 2.30 -3.64 17.91
C ALA A 279 2.90 -5.06 18.04
N PRO A 280 2.20 -6.16 17.71
CA PRO A 280 2.79 -7.50 17.76
C PRO A 280 3.97 -7.69 16.78
N ARG A 281 3.85 -7.15 15.56
CA ARG A 281 4.92 -7.23 14.54
C ARG A 281 6.10 -6.35 14.91
N ALA A 282 5.83 -5.14 15.37
CA ALA A 282 6.83 -4.17 15.83
C ALA A 282 7.63 -4.72 17.03
N GLU A 283 6.97 -5.26 18.04
CA GLU A 283 7.64 -5.82 19.22
C GLU A 283 8.48 -7.04 18.86
N LYS A 284 8.00 -7.90 17.95
CA LYS A 284 8.80 -9.03 17.45
C LYS A 284 10.09 -8.56 16.78
N LEU A 285 10.02 -7.52 15.93
CA LEU A 285 11.21 -6.92 15.30
C LEU A 285 12.12 -6.27 16.33
N ALA A 286 11.58 -5.44 17.22
CA ALA A 286 12.33 -4.77 18.27
C ALA A 286 13.07 -5.78 19.16
N ALA A 287 12.41 -6.85 19.59
CA ALA A 287 13.02 -7.92 20.38
C ALA A 287 14.14 -8.65 19.64
N ALA A 288 14.02 -8.84 18.32
CA ALA A 288 15.09 -9.39 17.50
C ALA A 288 16.31 -8.44 17.45
N PHE A 289 16.05 -7.15 17.23
CA PHE A 289 17.10 -6.11 17.14
C PHE A 289 17.80 -5.83 18.47
N ARG A 290 17.08 -5.95 19.61
CA ARG A 290 17.65 -5.81 20.96
C ARG A 290 18.81 -6.79 21.20
N LYS A 291 18.85 -7.94 20.53
CA LYS A 291 19.96 -8.90 20.66
C LYS A 291 21.26 -8.42 20.00
N GLY A 292 21.16 -7.46 19.10
CA GLY A 292 22.29 -6.92 18.34
C GLY A 292 22.81 -5.57 18.82
N VAL A 293 22.16 -4.93 19.81
CA VAL A 293 22.63 -3.64 20.33
C VAL A 293 24.00 -3.80 21.03
N PRO A 294 24.85 -2.76 21.04
CA PRO A 294 26.08 -2.79 21.82
C PRO A 294 25.79 -3.09 23.29
N ASP A 295 26.45 -4.12 23.83
CA ASP A 295 26.33 -4.43 25.25
C ASP A 295 27.00 -3.37 26.12
N LYS A 296 26.79 -3.49 27.43
CA LYS A 296 27.37 -2.61 28.44
C LYS A 296 28.89 -2.48 28.28
N SER A 297 29.60 -3.58 28.11
CA SER A 297 31.07 -3.59 28.03
C SER A 297 31.57 -2.82 26.80
N ILE A 298 30.97 -3.08 25.64
CA ILE A 298 31.30 -2.39 24.39
C ILE A 298 30.97 -0.90 24.52
N ALA A 299 29.78 -0.55 25.00
CA ALA A 299 29.41 0.86 25.19
C ALA A 299 30.41 1.61 26.08
N PHE A 300 30.80 1.03 27.22
CA PHE A 300 31.80 1.62 28.11
C PHE A 300 33.18 1.73 27.48
N GLN A 301 33.63 0.74 26.73
CA GLN A 301 34.91 0.77 26.01
C GLN A 301 35.00 1.96 25.05
N PHE A 302 33.89 2.33 24.44
CA PHE A 302 33.77 3.49 23.54
C PHE A 302 33.28 4.77 24.24
N GLY A 303 33.22 4.79 25.58
CA GLY A 303 32.96 5.99 26.37
C GLY A 303 31.48 6.36 26.55
N PHE A 304 30.54 5.48 26.21
CA PHE A 304 29.10 5.73 26.33
C PHE A 304 28.49 5.02 27.55
N LYS A 305 27.55 5.70 28.20
CA LYS A 305 26.74 5.21 29.33
C LYS A 305 25.28 5.06 28.92
N ASP A 306 24.52 4.28 29.69
CA ASP A 306 23.07 4.21 29.50
C ASP A 306 22.45 5.60 29.65
N GLY A 307 21.56 5.95 28.73
CA GLY A 307 20.92 7.26 28.67
C GLY A 307 21.68 8.32 27.86
N ASP A 308 22.93 8.06 27.46
CA ASP A 308 23.67 8.99 26.61
C ASP A 308 23.02 9.09 25.22
N SER A 309 23.06 10.29 24.64
CA SER A 309 22.65 10.51 23.25
C SER A 309 23.80 10.15 22.31
N TYR A 310 23.50 9.40 21.25
CA TYR A 310 24.43 9.06 20.19
C TYR A 310 23.81 9.37 18.82
N SER A 311 24.62 9.86 17.87
CA SER A 311 24.18 10.09 16.48
C SER A 311 24.70 8.95 15.60
N VAL A 312 23.79 8.12 15.10
CA VAL A 312 24.10 7.07 14.12
C VAL A 312 24.42 7.74 12.78
N GLY A 313 25.61 7.48 12.24
CA GLY A 313 26.08 8.08 10.99
C GLY A 313 25.51 7.46 9.71
N CYS A 314 26.29 7.57 8.63
CA CYS A 314 25.94 7.09 7.28
C CYS A 314 24.62 7.68 6.76
N TRP A 315 23.95 6.95 5.86
CA TRP A 315 22.63 7.30 5.34
C TRP A 315 21.51 7.20 6.39
N ILE A 316 21.76 6.53 7.53
CA ILE A 316 20.80 6.46 8.64
C ILE A 316 20.63 7.84 9.25
N ASN A 317 21.72 8.50 9.70
CA ASN A 317 21.69 9.87 10.23
C ASN A 317 20.54 10.12 11.24
N GLU A 318 20.44 9.26 12.25
CA GLU A 318 19.40 9.33 13.30
C GLU A 318 20.04 9.53 14.68
N ARG A 319 19.35 10.27 15.56
CA ARG A 319 19.75 10.38 16.96
C ARG A 319 19.06 9.30 17.78
N VAL A 320 19.84 8.59 18.58
CA VAL A 320 19.39 7.49 19.44
C VAL A 320 19.85 7.70 20.87
N VAL A 321 19.24 6.96 21.78
CA VAL A 321 19.66 6.89 23.18
C VAL A 321 20.31 5.53 23.40
N VAL A 322 21.51 5.53 23.98
CA VAL A 322 22.24 4.31 24.34
C VAL A 322 21.45 3.56 25.41
N ARG A 323 21.17 2.27 25.17
CA ARG A 323 20.44 1.35 26.05
C ARG A 323 21.07 -0.04 26.00
N TYR A 324 21.38 -0.63 27.16
CA TYR A 324 21.91 -1.99 27.30
C TYR A 324 21.28 -2.76 28.47
#